data_AF-A0A971LWM0-F1
#
_entry.id   AF-A0A971LWM0-F1
#
_cell.length_a   1.000
_cell.length_b   1.000
_cell.length_c   1.000
_cell.angle_alpha   90.00
_cell.angle_beta   90.00
_cell.angle_gamma   90.00
#
_symmetry.space_group_name_H-M   'P 1'
#
loop_
_entity.id
_entity.type
_entity.pdbx_description
1 polymer ?
#
loop_
_entity_poly.entity_id
_entity_poly.type
_entity_poly.pdbx_seq_one_letter_code
_entity_poly.pdbx_strand_id
1 'polypeptide(L)' 'MNRSDVPKRRIDKYLTRDEKILYEKVLEDIAKNDDFYRKSSPEEITSHLIDVCGFDRDSIYKLFKKITLISEELDNNDG' A
#
# COMPACT_ATOMS: atom_id res chain seq x y z
N MET A 1 -0.28 -24.36 5.40
CA MET A 1 -0.14 -23.05 4.72
C MET A 1 -1.23 -22.13 5.26
N ASN A 2 -0.86 -21.04 5.95
CA ASN A 2 -1.81 -20.05 6.45
C ASN A 2 -2.45 -19.33 5.25
N ARG A 3 -3.79 -19.33 5.18
CA ARG A 3 -4.57 -18.65 4.12
C ARG A 3 -4.41 -17.12 4.12
N SER A 4 -3.77 -16.55 5.14
CA SER A 4 -3.62 -15.10 5.34
C SER A 4 -2.43 -14.45 4.62
N ASP A 5 -1.47 -15.24 4.08
CA ASP A 5 -0.26 -14.71 3.42
C ASP A 5 -0.39 -14.52 1.89
N VAL A 6 -1.51 -14.96 1.31
CA VAL A 6 -1.69 -15.04 -0.15
C VAL A 6 -1.69 -13.66 -0.83
N PRO A 7 -2.34 -12.60 -0.31
CA PRO A 7 -2.36 -11.29 -0.96
C PRO A 7 -0.97 -10.64 -0.99
N LYS A 8 -0.24 -10.69 0.14
CA LYS A 8 1.05 -10.03 0.32
C LYS A 8 2.12 -10.62 -0.62
N ARG A 9 2.19 -11.95 -0.71
CA ARG A 9 3.13 -12.66 -1.62
C ARG A 9 2.83 -12.45 -3.11
N ARG A 10 1.61 -12.06 -3.47
CA ARG A 10 1.23 -11.78 -4.87
C ARG A 10 1.60 -10.35 -5.25
N ILE A 11 1.26 -9.36 -4.42
CA ILE A 11 1.62 -7.94 -4.68
C ILE A 11 3.15 -7.78 -4.82
N ASP A 12 3.93 -8.43 -3.96
CA ASP A 12 5.39 -8.40 -4.01
C ASP A 12 5.98 -8.89 -5.34
N LYS A 13 5.26 -9.69 -6.15
CA LYS A 13 5.77 -10.11 -7.47
C LYS A 13 5.63 -9.04 -8.55
N TYR A 14 4.71 -8.11 -8.38
CA TYR A 14 4.39 -7.07 -9.37
C TYR A 14 5.08 -5.73 -9.08
N LEU A 15 5.52 -5.50 -7.84
CA LEU A 15 6.23 -4.29 -7.46
C LEU A 15 7.72 -4.36 -7.88
N THR A 16 8.26 -3.23 -8.32
CA THR A 16 9.70 -3.03 -8.50
C THR A 16 10.40 -2.98 -7.15
N ARG A 17 11.74 -2.99 -7.14
CA ARG A 17 12.51 -2.90 -5.89
C ARG A 17 12.18 -1.63 -5.10
N ASP A 18 12.09 -0.48 -5.77
CA ASP A 18 11.85 0.79 -5.11
C ASP A 18 10.41 0.90 -4.61
N GLU A 19 9.46 0.40 -5.40
CA GLU A 19 8.05 0.30 -4.98
C GLU A 19 7.87 -0.61 -3.76
N LYS A 20 8.61 -1.71 -3.66
CA LYS A 20 8.60 -2.59 -2.47
C LYS A 20 9.08 -1.87 -1.23
N ILE A 21 10.22 -1.16 -1.34
CA ILE A 21 10.77 -0.39 -0.22
C ILE A 21 9.77 0.66 0.23
N LEU A 22 9.12 1.36 -0.71
CA LEU A 22 8.08 2.33 -0.38
C LEU A 22 6.86 1.66 0.28
N TYR A 23 6.41 0.53 -0.26
CA TYR A 23 5.29 -0.23 0.28
C TYR A 23 5.55 -0.72 1.71
N GLU A 24 6.75 -1.25 1.99
CA GLU A 24 7.15 -1.66 3.34
C GLU A 24 7.15 -0.48 4.31
N LYS A 25 7.69 0.68 3.91
CA LYS A 25 7.65 1.89 4.73
C LYS A 25 6.23 2.36 5.04
N VAL A 26 5.33 2.31 4.06
CA VAL A 26 3.91 2.64 4.25
C VAL A 26 3.27 1.67 5.25
N LEU A 27 3.52 0.36 5.11
CA LEU A 27 2.99 -0.65 6.04
C LEU A 27 3.53 -0.48 7.47
N GLU A 28 4.82 -0.15 7.62
CA GLU A 28 5.42 0.15 8.92
C GLU A 28 4.79 1.38 9.57
N ASP A 29 4.52 2.42 8.79
CA ASP A 29 3.89 3.64 9.29
C ASP A 29 2.45 3.38 9.73
N ILE A 30 1.67 2.67 8.91
CA ILE A 30 0.31 2.22 9.26
C ILE A 30 0.32 1.42 10.57
N ALA A 31 1.29 0.51 10.76
CA ALA A 31 1.39 -0.28 11.98
C ALA A 31 1.73 0.58 13.22
N LYS A 32 2.53 1.64 13.05
CA LYS A 32 2.89 2.57 14.14
C LYS A 32 1.77 3.56 14.47
N ASN A 33 0.96 3.91 13.47
CA ASN A 33 -0.07 4.96 13.56
C ASN A 33 -1.49 4.40 13.33
N ASP A 34 -1.76 3.15 13.71
CA ASP A 34 -3.01 2.42 13.40
C ASP A 34 -4.29 3.20 13.77
N ASP A 35 -4.31 3.91 14.91
CA ASP A 35 -5.47 4.70 15.32
C ASP A 35 -5.76 5.89 14.39
N PHE A 36 -4.71 6.52 13.83
CA PHE A 36 -4.86 7.58 12.83
C PHE A 36 -5.46 7.02 11.54
N TYR A 37 -4.86 5.97 10.99
CA TYR A 37 -5.32 5.38 9.71
C TYR A 37 -6.75 4.80 9.79
N ARG A 38 -7.22 4.40 10.96
CA ARG A 38 -8.61 3.94 11.16
C ARG A 38 -9.64 5.05 11.20
N LYS A 39 -9.24 6.27 11.58
CA LYS A 39 -10.15 7.40 11.81
C LYS A 39 -10.06 8.46 10.71
N SER A 40 -8.95 8.48 9.98
CA SER A 40 -8.66 9.51 9.00
C SER A 40 -9.31 9.29 7.65
N SER A 41 -9.61 10.40 6.98
CA SER A 41 -10.07 10.39 5.61
C SER A 41 -8.93 10.03 4.63
N PRO A 42 -9.24 9.64 3.38
CA PRO A 42 -8.22 9.43 2.35
C PRO A 42 -7.34 10.65 2.11
N GLU A 43 -7.90 11.86 2.19
CA GLU A 43 -7.16 13.12 2.04
C GLU A 43 -6.17 13.33 3.18
N GLU A 44 -6.60 13.09 4.43
CA GLU A 44 -5.75 13.19 5.61
C GLU A 44 -4.61 12.16 5.58
N ILE A 45 -4.91 10.92 5.18
CA ILE A 45 -3.89 9.87 4.99
C ILE A 45 -2.88 10.29 3.92
N THR A 46 -3.36 10.82 2.79
CA THR A 46 -2.48 11.26 1.70
C THR A 46 -1.57 12.41 2.15
N SER A 47 -2.12 13.40 2.85
CA SER A 47 -1.34 14.48 3.45
C SER A 47 -0.33 13.96 4.48
N HIS A 48 -0.69 13.00 5.33
CA HIS A 48 0.24 12.41 6.28
C HIS A 48 1.44 11.76 5.59
N LEU A 49 1.19 10.94 4.56
CA LEU A 49 2.23 10.25 3.82
C LEU A 49 3.20 11.22 3.12
N ILE A 50 2.70 12.35 2.63
CA ILE A 50 3.52 13.34 1.92
C ILE A 50 4.23 14.27 2.91
N ASP A 51 3.46 14.90 3.80
CA ASP A 51 3.93 16.02 4.62
C ASP A 51 4.60 15.56 5.92
N VAL A 52 4.19 14.41 6.48
CA VAL A 52 4.75 13.85 7.72
C VAL A 52 5.79 12.78 7.43
N CYS A 53 5.47 11.80 6.59
CA CYS A 53 6.42 10.73 6.24
C CYS A 53 7.46 11.17 5.20
N GLY A 54 7.22 12.30 4.51
CA GLY A 54 8.14 12.85 3.51
C GLY A 54 8.19 12.04 2.22
N PHE A 55 7.14 11.25 1.91
CA PHE A 55 7.12 10.46 0.69
C PHE A 55 6.80 11.34 -0.52
N ASP A 56 7.44 11.03 -1.65
CA ASP A 56 7.15 11.68 -2.91
C ASP A 56 5.71 11.38 -3.36
N ARG A 57 4.95 12.44 -3.67
CA ARG A 57 3.53 12.36 -4.05
C ARG A 57 3.32 11.46 -5.26
N ASP A 58 4.14 11.63 -6.30
CA ASP A 58 4.02 10.88 -7.55
C ASP A 58 4.29 9.39 -7.32
N SER A 59 5.29 9.08 -6.50
CA SER A 59 5.65 7.71 -6.13
C SER A 59 4.55 7.02 -5.33
N ILE A 60 3.95 7.71 -4.35
CA ILE A 60 2.81 7.18 -3.58
C ILE A 60 1.59 6.96 -4.47
N TYR A 61 1.26 7.92 -5.34
CA TYR A 61 0.14 7.80 -6.26
C TYR A 61 0.32 6.61 -7.22
N LYS A 62 1.50 6.47 -7.82
CA LYS A 62 1.82 5.34 -8.71
C LYS A 62 1.74 4.01 -7.98
N LEU A 63 2.26 3.94 -6.75
CA LEU A 63 2.22 2.75 -5.92
C LEU A 63 0.78 2.32 -5.64
N PHE A 64 -0.07 3.22 -5.12
CA PHE A 64 -1.46 2.90 -4.82
C PHE A 64 -2.26 2.53 -6.05
N LYS A 65 -2.10 3.28 -7.15
CA LYS A 65 -2.74 2.93 -8.43
C LYS A 65 -2.38 1.52 -8.88
N LYS A 66 -1.11 1.14 -8.77
CA LYS A 66 -0.64 -0.19 -9.14
C LYS A 66 -1.19 -1.28 -8.22
N ILE A 67 -1.23 -1.03 -6.91
CA ILE A 67 -1.84 -1.96 -5.93
C ILE A 67 -3.32 -2.18 -6.24
N THR A 68 -4.07 -1.12 -6.56
CA THR A 68 -5.49 -1.22 -6.96
C THR A 68 -5.65 -2.11 -8.19
N LEU A 69 -4.87 -1.86 -9.25
CA LEU A 69 -4.91 -2.68 -10.47
C LEU A 69 -4.58 -4.16 -10.20
N ILE A 70 -3.55 -4.43 -9.40
CA ILE A 70 -3.21 -5.79 -9.00
C ILE A 70 -4.38 -6.43 -8.27
N SER A 71 -4.97 -5.73 -7.28
CA SER A 71 -6.09 -6.25 -6.49
C SER A 71 -7.28 -6.61 -7.37
N GLU A 72 -7.66 -5.73 -8.30
CA GLU A 72 -8.73 -5.98 -9.27
C GLU A 72 -8.42 -7.19 -10.15
N GLU A 73 -7.19 -7.34 -10.64
CA GLU A 73 -6.78 -8.52 -11.40
C GLU A 73 -6.83 -9.81 -10.57
N LEU A 74 -6.47 -9.77 -9.28
CA LEU A 74 -6.52 -10.95 -8.42
C LEU A 74 -7.96 -11.39 -8.16
N ASP A 75 -8.88 -10.46 -7.93
CA ASP A 75 -10.29 -10.75 -7.68
C ASP A 75 -11.01 -11.35 -8.91
N ASN A 76 -10.58 -10.97 -10.12
CA ASN A 76 -11.16 -11.45 -11.38
C ASN A 76 -10.61 -12.82 -11.86
N ASN A 77 -9.54 -13.33 -11.27
CA ASN A 77 -8.91 -14.61 -11.66
C ASN A 77 -9.29 -15.80 -10.75
N ASP A 78 -10.10 -15.57 -9.71
CA ASP A 78 -10.65 -16.60 -8.82
C ASP A 78 -12.15 -16.89 -9.13
N GLY A 79 -12.66 -16.45 -10.29
CA GLY A 79 -14.01 -16.77 -10.83
C GLY A 79 -13.94 -17.56 -12.12
#